data_AF-A0ABD3B2E3-F1
#
_entry.id   AF-A0ABD3B2E3-F1
#
_cell.length_a   1.000
_cell.length_b   1.000
_cell.length_c   1.000
_cell.angle_alpha   90.00
_cell.angle_beta   90.00
_cell.angle_gamma   90.00
#
_symmetry.space_group_name_H-M   'P 1'
#
loop_
_entity.id
_entity.type
_entity.pdbx_description
1 polymer ?
#
loop_
_entity_poly.entity_id
_entity_poly.type
_entity_poly.pdbx_seq_one_letter_code
_entity_poly.pdbx_strand_id
1 'polypeptide(L)'
;MSMNIIEDKSFSMHVASGSDANPVWKKLWKLHIQTKIKIFLWWACVDILLTNSKLSQRHIPVNDICVHCSSHGETLNHVHFHCPFVRQVWQEELEVVAVLLWYIWFRRNQKQHEDYTGTPPSLVAEASSYLQTCKAANLDLTGTQPNQLERWRPPTER
;
A
#
# COMPACT_ATOMS: atom_id res chain seq x y z
N MET A 1 -26.61 -9.62 5.67
CA MET A 1 -26.37 -9.00 4.34
C MET A 1 -24.88 -9.04 4.10
N SER A 2 -24.43 -10.10 3.43
CA SER A 2 -23.03 -10.48 3.35
C SER A 2 -22.42 -9.88 2.08
N MET A 3 -21.53 -8.91 2.22
CA MET A 3 -20.72 -8.43 1.09
C MET A 3 -19.56 -9.40 0.87
N ASN A 4 -19.75 -10.36 -0.03
CA ASN A 4 -18.70 -11.22 -0.55
C ASN A 4 -17.73 -10.41 -1.42
N ILE A 5 -16.64 -9.92 -0.82
CA ILE A 5 -15.49 -9.36 -1.55
C ILE A 5 -14.42 -10.44 -1.83
N ILE A 6 -14.62 -11.67 -1.35
CA ILE A 6 -13.55 -12.69 -1.25
C ILE A 6 -13.52 -13.68 -2.44
N GLU A 7 -14.49 -13.67 -3.36
CA GLU A 7 -14.57 -14.66 -4.44
C GLU A 7 -14.34 -14.14 -5.87
N ASP A 8 -13.92 -12.90 -6.07
CA ASP A 8 -13.57 -12.47 -7.43
C ASP A 8 -12.13 -12.87 -7.77
N LYS A 9 -12.00 -14.02 -8.44
CA LYS A 9 -10.77 -14.60 -9.02
C LYS A 9 -10.11 -13.74 -10.11
N SER A 10 -10.35 -12.43 -10.13
CA SER A 10 -9.81 -11.51 -11.13
C SER A 10 -9.29 -10.22 -10.52
N PHE A 11 -8.22 -10.30 -9.71
CA PHE A 11 -7.27 -9.17 -9.68
C PHE A 11 -6.34 -9.26 -10.90
N SER A 12 -6.93 -9.36 -12.09
CA SER A 12 -6.24 -9.25 -13.37
C SER A 12 -6.70 -7.96 -14.02
N MET A 13 -6.12 -6.85 -13.56
CA MET A 13 -6.48 -5.52 -14.03
C MET A 13 -5.81 -5.27 -15.38
N HIS A 14 -6.53 -5.57 -16.46
CA HIS A 14 -6.15 -5.10 -17.79
C HIS A 14 -6.22 -3.56 -17.79
N VAL A 15 -5.10 -2.90 -18.13
CA VAL A 15 -5.04 -1.46 -18.35
C VAL A 15 -5.92 -1.14 -19.57
N ALA A 16 -7.14 -0.70 -19.31
CA ALA A 16 -8.04 -0.24 -20.37
C ALA A 16 -7.53 1.11 -20.91
N SER A 17 -7.09 1.10 -22.17
CA SER A 17 -6.90 2.30 -22.99
C SER A 17 -8.26 2.82 -23.41
N GLY A 18 -8.69 3.95 -22.86
CA GLY A 18 -9.93 4.63 -23.26
C GLY A 18 -10.39 5.64 -22.21
N SER A 19 -10.88 6.79 -22.67
CA SER A 19 -10.97 8.10 -21.99
C SER A 19 -11.88 8.22 -20.77
N ASP A 20 -12.20 7.15 -20.05
CA ASP A 20 -12.84 7.23 -18.74
C ASP A 20 -11.84 6.81 -17.66
N ALA A 21 -11.37 7.78 -16.87
CA ALA A 21 -10.46 7.52 -15.77
C ALA A 21 -10.97 6.35 -14.91
N ASN A 22 -10.24 5.23 -14.97
CA ASN A 22 -10.63 3.94 -14.41
C ASN A 22 -11.14 4.14 -12.96
N PRO A 23 -12.34 3.62 -12.62
CA PRO A 23 -12.99 3.86 -11.34
C PRO A 23 -12.13 3.42 -10.15
N VAL A 24 -11.23 2.46 -10.34
CA VAL A 24 -10.24 2.02 -9.34
C VAL A 24 -9.28 3.17 -9.01
N TRP A 25 -8.73 3.85 -10.02
CA TRP A 25 -7.83 4.99 -9.80
C TRP A 25 -8.55 6.14 -9.12
N LYS A 26 -9.79 6.44 -9.54
CA LYS A 26 -10.61 7.47 -8.87
C LYS A 26 -10.79 7.17 -7.38
N LYS A 27 -11.04 5.90 -7.01
CA LYS A 27 -11.17 5.49 -5.60
C LYS A 27 -9.82 5.57 -4.86
N LEU A 28 -8.75 5.05 -5.45
CA LEU A 28 -7.41 5.06 -4.85
C LEU A 28 -6.94 6.48 -4.51
N TRP A 29 -7.11 7.43 -5.44
CA TRP A 29 -6.65 8.80 -5.23
C TRP A 29 -7.51 9.59 -4.23
N LYS A 30 -8.77 9.18 -4.01
CA LYS A 30 -9.68 9.76 -3.01
C LYS A 30 -9.41 9.30 -1.57
N LEU A 31 -8.58 8.28 -1.34
CA LEU A 31 -8.27 7.81 0.02
C LEU A 31 -7.58 8.89 0.85
N HIS A 32 -7.91 9.02 2.14
CA HIS A 32 -7.28 9.98 3.05
C HIS A 32 -6.01 9.42 3.69
N ILE A 33 -5.08 8.96 2.84
CA ILE A 33 -3.78 8.39 3.22
C ILE A 33 -2.63 9.13 2.54
N GLN A 34 -1.40 8.96 3.04
CA GLN A 34 -0.22 9.62 2.46
C GLN A 34 0.01 9.21 1.00
N THR A 35 0.49 10.17 0.19
CA THR A 35 0.76 9.98 -1.24
C THR A 35 1.72 8.82 -1.51
N LYS A 36 2.73 8.59 -0.66
CA LYS A 36 3.65 7.45 -0.80
C LYS A 36 2.95 6.09 -0.77
N ILE A 37 1.88 5.96 0.02
CA ILE A 37 1.08 4.72 0.10
C ILE A 37 0.20 4.61 -1.14
N LYS A 38 -0.38 5.73 -1.64
CA LYS A 38 -1.14 5.73 -2.90
C LYS A 38 -0.27 5.30 -4.09
N ILE A 39 0.96 5.81 -4.17
CA ILE A 39 1.93 5.41 -5.20
C ILE A 39 2.27 3.92 -5.07
N PHE A 40 2.50 3.43 -3.85
CA PHE A 40 2.71 2.01 -3.60
C PHE A 40 1.52 1.15 -4.05
N LEU A 41 0.29 1.53 -3.71
CA LEU A 41 -0.90 0.81 -4.14
C LEU A 41 -1.03 0.83 -5.66
N TRP A 42 -0.70 1.94 -6.30
CA TRP A 42 -0.64 2.02 -7.76
C TRP A 42 0.37 1.02 -8.31
N TRP A 43 1.59 0.95 -7.76
CA TRP A 43 2.60 -0.06 -8.14
C TRP A 43 2.14 -1.50 -7.91
N ALA A 44 1.43 -1.77 -6.81
CA ALA A 44 0.85 -3.08 -6.54
C ALA A 44 -0.21 -3.44 -7.60
N CYS A 45 -1.08 -2.48 -7.92
CA CYS A 45 -2.15 -2.63 -8.90
C CYS A 45 -1.66 -2.86 -10.33
N VAL A 46 -0.50 -2.29 -10.72
CA VAL A 46 0.13 -2.54 -12.02
C VAL A 46 1.12 -3.71 -12.00
N ASP A 47 1.15 -4.46 -10.90
CA ASP A 47 1.98 -5.65 -10.69
C ASP A 47 3.49 -5.43 -10.97
N ILE A 48 4.03 -4.24 -10.65
CA ILE A 48 5.46 -3.95 -10.84
C ILE A 48 6.32 -4.26 -9.61
N LEU A 49 5.69 -4.53 -8.47
CA LEU A 49 6.39 -4.86 -7.22
C LEU A 49 7.22 -6.15 -7.38
N LEU A 50 8.49 -6.07 -6.99
CA LEU A 50 9.49 -7.14 -7.11
C LEU A 50 9.37 -8.14 -5.96
N THR A 51 8.57 -9.18 -6.14
CA THR A 51 8.46 -10.30 -5.17
C THR A 51 9.53 -11.36 -5.43
N ASN A 52 9.81 -12.25 -4.47
CA ASN A 52 10.86 -13.28 -4.68
C ASN A 52 10.52 -14.20 -5.85
N SER A 53 9.25 -14.53 -6.06
CA SER A 53 8.85 -15.31 -7.24
C SER A 53 9.21 -14.59 -8.55
N LYS A 54 9.05 -13.26 -8.64
CA LYS A 54 9.44 -12.48 -9.84
C LYS A 54 10.95 -12.32 -10.00
N LEU A 55 11.68 -12.22 -8.88
CA LEU A 55 13.14 -12.19 -8.90
C LEU A 55 13.72 -13.54 -9.35
N SER A 56 13.16 -14.64 -8.84
CA SER A 56 13.50 -16.01 -9.25
C SER A 56 13.21 -16.25 -10.73
N GLN A 57 12.05 -15.80 -11.25
CA GLN A 57 11.74 -15.85 -12.68
C GLN A 57 12.73 -15.07 -13.57
N ARG A 58 13.42 -14.07 -13.01
CA ARG A 58 14.49 -13.33 -13.69
C ARG A 58 15.88 -13.94 -13.47
N HIS A 59 15.96 -15.16 -12.95
CA HIS A 59 17.20 -15.88 -12.63
C HIS A 59 18.08 -15.17 -11.60
N ILE A 60 17.50 -14.32 -10.74
CA ILE A 60 18.21 -13.73 -9.62
C ILE A 60 18.19 -14.76 -8.47
N PRO A 61 19.34 -15.14 -7.90
CA PRO A 61 19.42 -16.16 -6.86
C PRO A 61 18.81 -15.63 -5.55
N VAL A 62 17.52 -15.88 -5.37
CA VAL A 62 16.77 -15.55 -4.14
C VAL A 62 16.03 -16.78 -3.65
N ASN A 63 15.79 -16.85 -2.34
CA ASN A 63 14.84 -17.82 -1.78
C ASN A 63 13.42 -17.36 -2.16
N ASP A 64 12.72 -18.18 -2.93
CA ASP A 64 11.37 -17.85 -3.42
C ASP A 64 10.29 -18.00 -2.33
N ILE A 65 10.62 -18.52 -1.15
CA ILE A 65 9.72 -18.69 -0.02
C ILE A 65 9.41 -17.34 0.65
N CYS A 66 8.16 -17.14 1.05
CA CYS A 66 7.70 -15.95 1.77
C CYS A 66 8.37 -15.83 3.15
N VAL A 67 8.96 -14.66 3.42
CA VAL A 67 9.66 -14.36 4.67
C VAL A 67 8.77 -14.25 5.91
N HIS A 68 7.45 -14.17 5.74
CA HIS A 68 6.50 -14.03 6.84
C HIS A 68 5.94 -15.36 7.33
N CYS A 69 5.68 -16.31 6.42
CA CYS A 69 5.06 -17.60 6.76
C CYS A 69 5.97 -18.81 6.54
N SER A 70 7.10 -18.62 5.84
CA SER A 70 8.10 -19.65 5.55
C SER A 70 7.56 -20.96 4.94
N SER A 71 6.40 -20.93 4.29
CA SER A 71 5.67 -22.14 3.84
C SER A 71 5.24 -22.13 2.37
N HIS A 72 5.14 -20.96 1.75
CA HIS A 72 4.65 -20.82 0.37
C HIS A 72 5.53 -19.82 -0.41
N GLY A 73 5.50 -19.92 -1.74
CA GLY A 73 6.19 -18.98 -2.62
C GLY A 73 5.70 -17.52 -2.45
N GLU A 74 6.63 -16.58 -2.46
CA GLU A 74 6.40 -15.15 -2.29
C GLU A 74 5.90 -14.51 -3.58
N THR A 75 4.59 -14.61 -3.79
CA THR A 75 3.85 -13.86 -4.80
C THR A 75 3.19 -12.63 -4.18
N LEU A 76 2.80 -11.66 -5.02
CA LEU A 76 2.11 -10.45 -4.55
C LEU A 76 0.82 -10.83 -3.82
N ASN A 77 0.01 -11.71 -4.43
CA ASN A 77 -1.23 -12.20 -3.85
C ASN A 77 -1.01 -12.96 -2.53
N HIS A 78 0.07 -13.72 -2.43
CA HIS A 78 0.41 -14.39 -1.17
C HIS A 78 0.71 -13.37 -0.07
N VAL A 79 1.65 -12.45 -0.31
CA VAL A 79 2.09 -11.46 0.69
C VAL A 79 1.00 -10.45 1.05
N HIS A 80 0.02 -10.23 0.19
CA HIS A 80 -1.04 -9.24 0.45
C HIS A 80 -2.34 -9.87 0.95
N PHE A 81 -2.65 -11.13 0.61
CA PHE A 81 -3.99 -11.70 0.89
C PHE A 81 -3.98 -13.11 1.46
N HIS A 82 -3.10 -14.00 0.98
CA HIS A 82 -3.18 -15.42 1.36
C HIS A 82 -2.26 -15.83 2.52
N CYS A 83 -1.25 -15.02 2.82
CA CYS A 83 -0.30 -15.30 3.89
C CYS A 83 -1.02 -15.43 5.25
N PRO A 84 -0.81 -16.53 6.00
CA PRO A 84 -1.43 -16.71 7.31
C PRO A 84 -1.16 -15.57 8.29
N PHE A 85 0.04 -14.97 8.24
CA PHE A 85 0.40 -13.79 9.02
C PHE A 85 -0.50 -12.59 8.69
N VAL A 86 -0.77 -12.38 7.40
CA VAL A 86 -1.53 -11.23 6.91
C VAL A 86 -3.01 -11.36 7.25
N ARG A 87 -3.55 -12.59 7.17
CA ARG A 87 -4.94 -12.86 7.58
C ARG A 87 -5.20 -12.55 9.05
N GLN A 88 -4.19 -12.66 9.92
CA GLN A 88 -4.33 -12.34 11.35
C GLN A 88 -4.42 -10.83 11.61
N VAL A 89 -3.91 -9.99 10.71
CA VAL A 89 -3.85 -8.54 10.88
C VAL A 89 -4.82 -7.78 9.97
N TRP A 90 -5.55 -8.48 9.11
CA TRP A 90 -6.49 -7.89 8.14
C TRP A 90 -7.61 -7.10 8.84
N GLN A 91 -8.02 -5.99 8.23
CA GLN A 91 -9.06 -5.07 8.75
C GLN A 91 -10.13 -4.81 7.68
N GLU A 92 -11.28 -4.27 8.07
CA GLU A 92 -12.38 -4.00 7.15
C GLU A 92 -12.23 -2.63 6.45
N GLU A 93 -11.62 -1.64 7.11
CA GLU A 93 -11.48 -0.30 6.54
C GLU A 93 -10.38 -0.24 5.48
N LEU A 94 -10.74 0.19 4.27
CA LEU A 94 -9.85 0.25 3.11
C LEU A 94 -8.58 1.09 3.35
N GLU A 95 -8.67 2.18 4.12
CA GLU A 95 -7.50 3.01 4.47
C GLU A 95 -6.56 2.28 5.42
N VAL A 96 -7.11 1.51 6.37
CA VAL A 96 -6.33 0.70 7.30
C VAL A 96 -5.63 -0.41 6.55
N VAL A 97 -6.37 -1.11 5.67
CA VAL A 97 -5.81 -2.14 4.79
C VAL A 97 -4.70 -1.56 3.90
N ALA A 98 -4.91 -0.40 3.27
CA ALA A 98 -3.92 0.26 2.43
C ALA A 98 -2.60 0.53 3.18
N VAL A 99 -2.70 1.02 4.42
CA VAL A 99 -1.54 1.26 5.28
C VAL A 99 -0.88 -0.06 5.69
N LEU A 100 -1.67 -1.07 6.08
CA LEU A 100 -1.16 -2.38 6.46
C LEU A 100 -0.40 -3.05 5.32
N LEU A 101 -0.94 -3.04 4.09
CA LEU A 101 -0.29 -3.58 2.90
C LEU A 101 1.06 -2.89 2.66
N TRP A 102 1.10 -1.56 2.76
CA TRP A 102 2.34 -0.81 2.63
C TRP A 102 3.34 -1.17 3.73
N TYR A 103 2.91 -1.30 5.00
CA TYR A 103 3.78 -1.68 6.11
C TYR A 103 4.31 -3.10 5.98
N ILE A 104 3.46 -4.06 5.59
CA ILE A 104 3.87 -5.45 5.33
C ILE A 104 4.96 -5.46 4.26
N TRP A 105 4.73 -4.75 3.15
CA TRP A 105 5.71 -4.62 2.08
C TRP A 105 7.00 -3.92 2.52
N PHE A 106 6.88 -2.80 3.23
CA PHE A 106 8.00 -2.03 3.74
C PHE A 106 8.88 -2.89 4.66
N ARG A 107 8.27 -3.64 5.58
CA ARG A 107 8.98 -4.54 6.48
C ARG A 107 9.61 -5.72 5.78
N ARG A 108 8.94 -6.27 4.76
CA ARG A 108 9.53 -7.29 3.88
C ARG A 108 10.79 -6.74 3.21
N ASN A 109 10.70 -5.55 2.61
CA ASN A 109 11.84 -4.92 1.94
C ASN A 109 12.97 -4.60 2.91
N GLN A 110 12.64 -4.14 4.12
CA GLN A 110 13.62 -3.90 5.16
C GLN A 110 14.37 -5.19 5.46
N LYS A 111 13.68 -6.30 5.78
CA LYS A 111 14.32 -7.61 6.02
C LYS A 111 15.19 -8.13 4.86
N GLN A 112 14.89 -7.75 3.62
CA GLN A 112 15.62 -8.23 2.44
C GLN A 112 16.83 -7.38 2.06
N HIS A 113 16.78 -6.08 2.32
CA HIS A 113 17.79 -5.13 1.85
C HIS A 113 18.56 -4.44 2.99
N GLU A 114 18.11 -4.58 4.24
CA GLU A 114 18.69 -3.96 5.42
C GLU A 114 18.72 -5.03 6.55
N ASP A 115 19.85 -5.24 7.23
CA ASP A 115 20.01 -6.26 8.29
C ASP A 115 19.23 -5.92 9.59
N TYR A 116 17.95 -5.59 9.47
CA TYR A 116 17.11 -5.19 10.58
C TYR A 116 16.57 -6.43 11.34
N THR A 117 17.11 -6.65 12.54
CA THR A 117 16.74 -7.73 13.46
C THR A 117 15.87 -7.28 14.65
N GLY A 118 15.39 -6.04 14.64
CA GLY A 118 14.60 -5.49 15.75
C GLY A 118 13.29 -6.24 16.02
N THR A 119 12.95 -6.42 17.30
CA THR A 119 11.64 -6.90 17.74
C THR A 119 10.53 -5.98 17.22
N PRO A 120 9.47 -6.50 16.57
CA PRO A 120 8.44 -5.65 16.00
C PRO A 120 7.71 -4.87 17.10
N PRO A 121 7.59 -3.53 17.01
CA PRO A 121 6.40 -2.88 17.53
C PRO A 121 5.17 -3.59 16.94
N SER A 122 4.07 -3.69 17.69
CA SER A 122 2.84 -4.28 17.14
C SER A 122 2.52 -3.61 15.80
N LEU A 123 2.57 -4.38 14.72
CA LEU A 123 2.37 -3.88 13.34
C LEU A 123 1.03 -3.16 13.21
N VAL A 124 0.05 -3.63 13.97
CA VAL A 124 -1.27 -3.01 14.10
C VAL A 124 -1.17 -1.69 14.86
N ALA A 125 -0.47 -1.63 16.01
CA ALA A 125 -0.32 -0.40 16.78
C ALA A 125 0.42 0.70 15.99
N GLU A 126 1.44 0.34 15.23
CA GLU A 126 2.22 1.27 14.41
C GLU A 126 1.40 1.76 13.20
N ALA A 127 0.71 0.86 12.50
CA ALA A 127 -0.21 1.22 11.42
C ALA A 127 -1.37 2.12 11.92
N SER A 128 -1.94 1.81 13.09
CA SER A 128 -3.00 2.60 13.72
C SER A 128 -2.51 3.98 14.16
N SER A 129 -1.35 4.08 14.81
CA SER A 129 -0.74 5.36 15.19
C SER A 129 -0.44 6.24 13.97
N TYR A 130 0.07 5.62 12.90
CA TYR A 130 0.35 6.29 11.65
C TYR A 130 -0.91 6.82 10.96
N LEU A 131 -2.00 6.03 10.94
CA LEU A 131 -3.31 6.47 10.43
C LEU A 131 -3.90 7.60 11.26
N GLN A 132 -3.77 7.54 12.59
CA GLN A 132 -4.24 8.60 13.48
C GLN A 132 -3.50 9.92 13.19
N THR A 133 -2.19 9.86 12.97
CA THR A 133 -1.39 11.03 12.56
C THR A 133 -1.88 11.61 11.23
N CYS A 134 -2.16 10.75 10.24
CA CYS A 134 -2.70 11.20 8.96
C CYS A 134 -4.09 11.83 9.10
N LYS A 135 -4.96 11.27 9.93
CA LYS A 135 -6.30 11.83 10.19
C LYS A 135 -6.22 13.16 10.92
N ALA A 136 -5.35 13.29 11.91
CA ALA A 136 -5.10 14.55 12.64
C ALA A 136 -4.57 15.64 11.70
N ALA A 137 -3.57 15.35 10.87
CA ALA A 137 -3.03 16.32 9.91
C ALA A 137 -4.05 16.72 8.82
N ASN A 138 -4.97 15.82 8.44
CA ASN A 138 -6.04 16.15 7.50
C ASN A 138 -7.14 17.01 8.15
N LEU A 139 -7.40 16.85 9.45
CA LEU A 139 -8.32 17.71 10.20
C LEU A 139 -7.82 19.17 10.22
N ASP A 140 -6.51 19.39 10.37
CA ASP A 140 -5.89 20.72 10.33
C ASP A 140 -6.07 21.42 8.96
N LEU A 141 -6.05 20.65 7.86
CA LEU A 141 -6.34 21.17 6.52
C LEU A 141 -7.82 21.53 6.34
N THR A 142 -8.74 20.80 6.98
CA THR A 142 -10.18 21.11 6.91
C THR A 142 -10.60 22.26 7.84
N GLY A 143 -9.83 22.55 8.89
CA GLY A 143 -10.06 23.67 9.81
C GLY A 143 -9.54 25.02 9.30
N THR A 144 -8.65 25.01 8.30
CA THR A 144 -8.16 26.24 7.68
C THR A 144 -9.13 26.67 6.57
N GLN A 145 -10.04 27.59 6.90
CA GLN A 145 -10.87 28.29 5.91
C GLN A 145 -10.01 28.74 4.70
N PRO A 146 -10.43 28.48 3.44
CA PRO A 146 -9.65 28.75 2.24
C PRO A 146 -9.68 30.24 1.87
N ASN A 147 -9.39 31.14 2.81
CA ASN A 147 -9.43 32.57 2.56
C ASN A 147 -8.05 33.23 2.38
N GLN A 148 -6.93 32.51 2.51
CA GLN A 148 -5.60 33.09 2.24
C GLN A 148 -4.59 32.09 1.67
N LEU A 149 -4.99 31.25 0.71
CA LEU A 149 -4.00 30.73 -0.24
C LEU A 149 -3.58 31.91 -1.12
N GLU A 150 -2.55 32.64 -0.70
CA GLU A 150 -1.93 33.66 -1.53
C GLU A 150 -1.57 33.02 -2.86
N ARG A 151 -2.30 33.44 -3.89
CA ARG A 151 -2.08 33.04 -5.28
C ARG A 151 -0.63 33.30 -5.61
N TRP A 152 0.12 32.22 -5.81
CA TRP A 152 1.53 32.25 -6.20
C TRP A 152 1.75 33.28 -7.31
N ARG A 153 2.75 34.15 -7.13
CA ARG A 153 3.22 35.07 -8.17
C ARG A 153 4.70 34.78 -8.45
N PRO A 154 5.12 34.76 -9.72
CA PRO A 154 6.52 34.61 -10.07
C PRO A 154 7.36 35.77 -9.49
N PRO A 155 8.64 35.52 -9.11
CA PRO A 155 9.54 36.57 -8.67
C PRO A 155 9.71 37.64 -9.76
N THR A 156 9.73 38.91 -9.39
CA THR A 156 10.04 40.00 -10.34
C THR A 156 11.48 39.88 -10.80
N GLU A 157 11.67 39.74 -12.12
CA GLU A 157 12.98 39.81 -12.76
C GLU A 157 13.64 41.16 -12.43
N ARG A 158 14.93 41.13 -12.06
CA ARG A 158 15.74 42.29 -11.66
C ARG A 158 16.76 42.61 -12.75
#